data_AF-A0A0M4CS78-F1
#
_entry.id   AF-A0A0M4CS78-F1
#
_cell.length_a   1.000
_cell.length_b   1.000
_cell.length_c   1.000
_cell.angle_alpha   90.00
_cell.angle_beta   90.00
_cell.angle_gamma   90.00
#
_symmetry.space_group_name_H-M   'P 1'
#
loop_
_entity.id
_entity.type
_entity.pdbx_description
1 polymer ?
#
loop_
_entity_poly.entity_id
_entity_poly.type
_entity_poly.pdbx_seq_one_letter_code
_entity_poly.pdbx_strand_id
1 'polypeptide(L)'
;MSEENIVEDQNISEGVDPIETVEEVAGEPVIEEPDHAATVETLQQRLLTALVKADGRMQDPTDFPFNAEHLDNEESLAEAITKLLEAKPHLKKRTNHVTEDIGAGVRGDKPNDFDLLSVIRSMQ
;
A
#
# COMPACT_ATOMS: atom_id res chain seq x y z
N MET A 1 -65.82 6.99 -42.75
CA MET A 1 -64.88 5.89 -43.06
C MET A 1 -63.52 6.41 -42.64
N SER A 2 -63.08 6.13 -41.40
CA SER A 2 -62.30 4.92 -41.03
C SER A 2 -60.86 5.05 -41.55
N GLU A 3 -59.75 4.93 -40.84
CA GLU A 3 -59.31 4.53 -39.48
C GLU A 3 -57.91 5.21 -39.34
N GLU A 4 -57.49 5.85 -38.24
CA GLU A 4 -57.04 5.28 -36.97
C GLU A 4 -55.86 4.28 -37.12
N ASN A 5 -54.64 4.74 -36.81
CA ASN A 5 -53.70 3.95 -35.98
C ASN A 5 -52.55 4.84 -35.47
N ILE A 6 -52.84 5.53 -34.36
CA ILE A 6 -51.82 6.03 -33.45
C ILE A 6 -51.40 4.81 -32.63
N VAL A 7 -50.10 4.50 -32.60
CA VAL A 7 -49.59 3.43 -31.75
C VAL A 7 -49.80 3.84 -30.29
N GLU A 8 -50.73 3.15 -29.65
CA GLU A 8 -51.08 3.21 -28.24
C GLU A 8 -49.92 2.82 -27.32
N ASP A 9 -49.82 3.59 -26.24
CA ASP A 9 -49.55 3.22 -24.86
C ASP A 9 -48.77 1.92 -24.58
N GLN A 10 -47.67 2.10 -23.85
CA GLN A 10 -47.40 1.24 -22.70
C GLN A 10 -47.28 2.13 -21.46
N ASN A 11 -48.44 2.31 -20.83
CA ASN A 11 -48.63 2.67 -19.44
C ASN A 11 -47.84 1.72 -18.52
N ILE A 12 -46.87 2.25 -17.78
CA ILE A 12 -46.51 1.74 -16.46
C ILE A 12 -46.69 2.89 -15.47
N SER A 13 -47.93 3.06 -15.05
CA SER A 13 -48.26 3.67 -13.77
C SER A 13 -47.74 2.77 -12.66
N GLU A 14 -46.70 3.21 -11.98
CA GLU A 14 -46.45 2.80 -10.61
C GLU A 14 -46.50 4.06 -9.76
N GLY A 15 -47.41 4.06 -8.79
CA GLY A 15 -47.69 5.19 -7.93
C GLY A 15 -46.42 5.65 -7.23
N VAL A 16 -45.95 6.83 -7.60
CA VAL A 16 -45.02 7.59 -6.79
C VAL A 16 -45.89 8.55 -6.00
N ASP A 17 -46.12 8.21 -4.73
CA ASP A 17 -46.74 9.13 -3.77
C ASP A 17 -46.06 10.50 -3.88
N PRO A 18 -46.82 11.61 -3.86
CA PRO A 18 -46.21 12.93 -3.93
C PRO A 18 -45.29 13.09 -2.73
N ILE A 19 -43.98 13.22 -2.98
CA ILE A 19 -43.01 13.54 -1.96
C ILE A 19 -43.44 14.88 -1.38
N GLU A 20 -43.90 14.85 -0.12
CA GLU A 20 -44.21 16.04 0.65
C GLU A 20 -42.99 16.96 0.57
N THR A 21 -43.16 18.11 -0.07
CA THR A 21 -42.14 19.16 -0.07
C THR A 21 -42.01 19.62 1.37
N VAL A 22 -41.01 19.10 2.08
CA VAL A 22 -40.68 19.53 3.44
C VAL A 22 -40.19 20.97 3.36
N GLU A 23 -41.09 21.84 3.79
CA GLU A 23 -40.89 23.25 4.07
C GLU A 23 -39.76 23.44 5.08
N GLU A 24 -38.85 24.35 4.73
CA GLU A 24 -38.06 25.21 5.62
C GLU A 24 -37.49 24.57 6.90
N VAL A 25 -36.36 23.88 6.76
CA VAL A 25 -35.36 23.84 7.84
C VAL A 25 -34.35 24.95 7.55
N ALA A 26 -34.58 26.12 8.15
CA ALA A 26 -33.59 27.18 8.26
C ALA A 26 -32.41 26.69 9.09
N GLY A 27 -31.42 26.16 8.38
CA GLY A 27 -30.15 25.70 8.89
C GLY A 27 -29.47 25.04 7.72
N GLU A 28 -28.58 25.78 7.03
CA GLU A 28 -27.65 25.15 6.11
C GLU A 28 -27.08 23.91 6.82
N PRO A 29 -27.16 22.71 6.23
CA PRO A 29 -26.35 21.63 6.74
C PRO A 29 -24.92 22.12 6.52
N VAL A 30 -24.26 22.52 7.60
CA VAL A 30 -22.81 22.51 7.66
C VAL A 30 -22.45 21.05 7.51
N ILE A 31 -22.42 20.58 6.26
CA ILE A 31 -21.71 19.39 5.90
C ILE A 31 -20.29 19.77 6.28
N GLU A 32 -19.80 19.24 7.39
CA GLU A 32 -18.38 19.25 7.67
C GLU A 32 -17.76 18.49 6.49
N GLU A 33 -17.46 19.19 5.40
CA GLU A 33 -16.74 18.62 4.26
C GLU A 33 -15.46 18.08 4.88
N PRO A 34 -15.27 16.74 4.92
CA PRO A 34 -14.08 16.19 5.53
C PRO A 34 -12.90 16.85 4.82
N ASP A 35 -11.99 17.47 5.57
CA ASP A 35 -10.90 18.28 5.03
C ASP A 35 -10.13 17.47 3.96
N HIS A 36 -10.54 17.61 2.70
CA HIS A 36 -10.07 16.76 1.62
C HIS A 36 -8.55 16.95 1.46
N ALA A 37 -8.07 18.17 1.70
CA ALA A 37 -6.66 18.49 1.77
C ALA A 37 -5.90 17.63 2.79
N ALA A 38 -6.43 17.46 4.01
CA ALA A 38 -5.81 16.64 5.03
C ALA A 38 -5.79 15.16 4.62
N THR A 39 -6.87 14.66 4.01
CA THR A 39 -6.91 13.27 3.53
C THR A 39 -5.89 13.03 2.40
N VAL A 40 -5.73 13.97 1.47
CA VAL A 40 -4.77 13.88 0.37
C VAL A 40 -3.34 13.88 0.89
N GLU A 41 -2.99 14.76 1.83
CA GLU A 41 -1.66 14.82 2.43
C GLU A 41 -1.30 13.49 3.12
N THR A 42 -2.24 12.92 3.89
CA THR A 42 -2.01 11.63 4.57
C THR A 42 -1.76 10.49 3.59
N LEU A 43 -2.47 10.47 2.46
CA LEU A 43 -2.30 9.45 1.43
C LEU A 43 -0.97 9.63 0.68
N GLN A 44 -0.59 10.86 0.39
CA GLN A 44 0.70 11.18 -0.24
C GLN A 44 1.88 10.75 0.65
N GLN A 45 1.82 11.03 1.95
CA GLN A 45 2.84 10.58 2.91
C GLN A 45 2.93 9.05 2.94
N ARG A 46 1.80 8.36 3.01
CA ARG A 46 1.76 6.88 3.01
C ARG A 46 2.33 6.29 1.72
N LEU A 47 2.05 6.92 0.57
CA LEU A 47 2.61 6.52 -0.72
C LEU A 47 4.13 6.69 -0.73
N LEU A 48 4.64 7.83 -0.27
CA LEU A 48 6.07 8.09 -0.18
C LEU A 48 6.77 7.06 0.71
N THR A 49 6.22 6.77 1.89
CA THR A 49 6.73 5.73 2.79
C THR A 49 6.77 4.36 2.10
N ALA A 50 5.76 4.02 1.30
CA ALA A 50 5.71 2.77 0.56
C ALA A 50 6.79 2.69 -0.54
N LEU A 51 7.02 3.78 -1.27
CA LEU A 51 8.06 3.87 -2.31
C LEU A 51 9.46 3.76 -1.70
N VAL A 52 9.74 4.50 -0.61
CA VAL A 52 11.02 4.41 0.12
C VAL A 52 11.24 3.02 0.70
N LYS A 53 10.18 2.37 1.20
CA LYS A 53 10.22 0.99 1.67
C LYS A 53 10.51 -0.01 0.55
N ALA A 54 10.01 0.23 -0.66
CA ALA A 54 10.28 -0.60 -1.84
C ALA A 54 11.73 -0.47 -2.33
N ASP A 55 12.32 0.74 -2.29
CA ASP A 55 13.74 0.94 -2.61
C ASP A 55 14.67 0.21 -1.60
N GLY A 56 14.28 0.17 -0.32
CA GLY A 56 14.90 -0.72 0.68
C GLY A 56 16.32 -0.36 1.12
N ARG A 57 16.86 0.79 0.69
CA ARG A 57 18.17 1.31 1.10
C ARG A 57 18.16 1.95 2.49
N MET A 58 17.01 2.47 2.92
CA MET A 58 16.83 3.15 4.21
C MET A 58 16.39 2.18 5.31
N GLN A 59 16.87 2.40 6.54
CA GLN A 59 16.50 1.57 7.69
C GLN A 59 15.09 1.89 8.19
N ASP A 60 14.76 3.18 8.27
CA ASP A 60 13.42 3.66 8.62
C ASP A 60 12.86 4.53 7.47
N PRO A 61 11.80 4.07 6.78
CA PRO A 61 11.16 4.84 5.72
C PRO A 61 10.48 6.14 6.19
N THR A 62 10.26 6.33 7.50
CA THR A 62 9.61 7.52 8.07
C THR A 62 10.57 8.69 8.30
N ASP A 63 11.88 8.45 8.25
CA ASP A 63 12.91 9.49 8.40
C ASP A 63 13.09 10.33 7.12
N PHE A 64 12.47 9.94 6.00
CA PHE A 64 12.55 10.67 4.75
C PHE A 64 11.59 11.87 4.75
N PRO A 65 12.08 13.11 4.54
CA PRO A 65 11.24 14.29 4.53
C PRO A 65 10.25 14.26 3.36
N PHE A 66 8.99 14.58 3.63
CA PHE A 66 7.97 14.67 2.59
C PHE A 66 8.26 15.82 1.63
N ASN A 67 8.33 15.52 0.34
CA ASN A 67 8.36 16.49 -0.75
C ASN A 67 7.54 15.96 -1.93
N ALA A 68 6.55 16.74 -2.36
CA ALA A 68 5.63 16.37 -3.44
C ALA A 68 6.35 16.10 -4.78
N GLU A 69 7.46 16.78 -5.04
CA GLU A 69 8.24 16.61 -6.27
C GLU A 69 8.82 15.20 -6.44
N HIS A 70 9.00 14.45 -5.34
CA HIS A 70 9.52 13.07 -5.38
C HIS A 70 8.45 12.02 -5.71
N LEU A 71 7.16 12.40 -5.76
CA LEU A 71 6.07 11.49 -6.13
C LEU A 71 5.93 11.33 -7.64
N ASP A 72 6.29 12.36 -8.41
CA ASP A 72 6.10 12.39 -9.86
C ASP A 72 7.27 11.77 -10.64
N ASN A 73 8.44 11.61 -10.01
CA ASN A 73 9.64 11.10 -10.66
C ASN A 73 10.47 10.16 -9.76
N GLU A 74 10.54 8.89 -10.16
CA GLU A 74 11.30 7.84 -9.48
C GLU A 74 12.83 8.10 -9.45
N GLU A 75 13.39 8.71 -10.49
CA GLU A 75 14.82 9.04 -10.54
C GLU A 75 15.16 10.14 -9.53
N SER A 76 14.31 11.17 -9.42
CA SER A 76 14.45 12.25 -8.44
C SER A 76 14.41 11.71 -7.01
N LEU A 77 13.51 10.76 -6.74
CA LEU A 77 13.43 10.08 -5.45
C LEU A 77 14.73 9.30 -5.15
N ALA A 78 15.24 8.54 -6.11
CA ALA A 78 16.46 7.75 -5.93
C ALA A 78 17.71 8.64 -5.68
N GLU A 79 17.81 9.76 -6.38
CA GLU A 79 18.86 10.77 -6.16
C GLU A 79 18.75 11.42 -4.79
N ALA A 80 17.54 11.82 -4.38
CA ALA A 80 17.28 12.39 -3.07
C ALA A 80 17.62 11.42 -1.92
N ILE A 81 17.25 10.14 -2.08
CA ILE A 81 17.62 9.07 -1.14
C ILE A 81 19.14 8.94 -1.07
N THR A 82 19.83 8.92 -2.21
CA THR A 82 21.29 8.78 -2.26
C THR A 82 21.97 9.95 -1.54
N LYS A 83 21.57 11.18 -1.84
CA LYS A 83 22.09 12.40 -1.20
C LYS A 83 21.81 12.42 0.31
N LEU A 84 20.63 11.98 0.73
CA LEU A 84 20.28 11.90 2.16
C LEU A 84 21.15 10.87 2.88
N LEU A 85 21.39 9.71 2.27
CA LEU A 85 22.24 8.66 2.85
C LEU A 85 23.71 9.07 2.91
N GLU A 86 24.20 9.85 1.95
CA GLU A 86 25.55 10.45 1.99
C GLU A 86 25.68 11.45 3.15
N ALA A 87 24.68 12.30 3.35
CA ALA A 87 24.67 13.26 4.46
C ALA A 87 24.47 12.59 5.83
N LYS A 88 23.66 11.53 5.89
CA LYS A 88 23.26 10.82 7.10
C LYS A 88 23.49 9.31 6.94
N PRO A 89 24.74 8.83 7.08
CA PRO A 89 25.08 7.42 6.86
C PRO A 89 24.41 6.45 7.86
N HIS A 90 23.95 6.95 9.02
CA HIS A 90 23.25 6.14 10.02
C HIS A 90 21.82 5.76 9.61
N LEU A 91 21.24 6.43 8.61
CA LEU A 91 19.93 6.07 8.06
C LEU A 91 20.00 4.91 7.07
N LYS A 92 21.21 4.54 6.64
CA LYS A 92 21.42 3.43 5.72
C LYS A 92 21.08 2.12 6.43
N LYS A 93 20.30 1.28 5.76
CA LYS A 93 20.02 -0.07 6.24
C LYS A 93 21.34 -0.76 6.55
N ARG A 94 21.46 -1.31 7.77
CA ARG A 94 22.64 -2.07 8.23
C ARG A 94 22.74 -3.42 7.54
N THR A 95 22.85 -3.44 6.21
CA THR A 95 23.07 -4.65 5.42
C THR A 95 24.45 -5.26 5.69
N ASN A 96 25.44 -4.43 6.06
CA ASN A 96 26.78 -4.89 6.43
C ASN A 96 26.85 -5.74 7.71
N HIS A 97 25.79 -5.82 8.52
CA HIS A 97 25.84 -6.52 9.82
C HIS A 97 24.90 -7.72 9.94
N VAL A 98 24.05 -7.97 8.94
CA VAL A 98 23.00 -9.01 8.99
C VAL A 98 23.25 -10.14 7.97
N THR A 99 24.18 -9.96 7.04
CA THR A 99 24.47 -10.97 5.99
C THR A 99 25.63 -11.92 6.35
N GLU A 100 26.37 -11.62 7.42
CA GLU A 100 27.34 -12.54 8.00
C GLU A 100 26.68 -13.20 9.21
N ASP A 101 26.27 -14.46 9.00
CA ASP A 101 26.15 -15.49 10.03
C ASP A 101 25.99 -14.97 11.47
N ILE A 102 24.74 -14.75 11.90
CA ILE A 102 24.43 -14.67 13.33
C ILE A 102 24.61 -16.09 13.86
N GLY A 103 25.87 -16.46 14.09
CA GLY A 103 26.37 -17.77 14.52
C GLY A 103 25.97 -18.11 15.95
N ALA A 104 24.67 -18.03 16.24
CA ALA A 104 24.09 -18.41 17.52
C ALA A 104 23.74 -19.92 17.55
N GLY A 105 24.63 -20.75 17.02
CA GLY A 105 24.52 -22.19 17.07
C GLY A 105 25.72 -22.87 16.44
N VAL A 106 26.27 -23.87 17.11
CA VAL A 106 27.23 -24.81 16.53
C VAL A 106 26.55 -25.39 15.29
N ARG A 107 26.94 -24.93 14.10
CA ARG A 107 26.66 -25.67 12.86
C ARG A 107 27.55 -26.89 12.94
N GLY A 108 27.05 -27.92 13.64
CA GLY A 108 27.69 -29.21 13.66
C GLY A 108 28.02 -29.56 12.22
N ASP A 109 29.30 -29.81 11.97
CA ASP A 109 29.74 -30.49 10.77
C ASP A 109 28.78 -31.65 10.53
N LYS A 110 28.20 -31.72 9.32
CA LYS A 110 27.11 -32.66 9.02
C LYS A 110 27.48 -34.03 9.60
N PRO A 111 26.71 -34.61 10.55
CA PRO A 111 26.99 -35.98 10.93
C PRO A 111 26.78 -36.80 9.66
N ASN A 112 27.82 -37.55 9.27
CA ASN A 112 27.81 -38.45 8.13
C ASN A 112 26.43 -39.09 7.98
N ASP A 113 25.82 -38.94 6.80
CA ASP A 113 24.54 -39.55 6.47
C ASP A 113 24.56 -41.00 6.96
N PHE A 114 23.66 -41.31 7.89
CA PHE A 114 23.60 -42.64 8.51
C PHE A 114 23.12 -43.63 7.45
N ASP A 115 24.07 -44.33 6.81
CA ASP A 115 23.79 -45.29 5.75
C ASP A 115 23.46 -46.67 6.34
N LEU A 116 22.20 -47.09 6.18
CA LEU A 116 21.72 -48.41 6.61
C LEU A 116 22.46 -49.56 5.91
N LEU A 117 22.94 -49.36 4.67
CA LEU A 117 23.72 -50.38 3.97
C LEU A 117 25.09 -50.60 4.62
N SER A 118 25.67 -49.56 5.22
CA SER A 118 26.92 -49.67 5.98
C SER A 118 26.75 -50.51 7.25
N VAL A 119 25.61 -50.39 7.93
CA VAL A 119 25.29 -51.15 9.15
C VAL A 119 25.02 -52.61 8.85
N ILE A 120 24.27 -52.91 7.77
CA ILE A 120 24.00 -54.31 7.40
C ILE A 120 25.28 -55.02 6.94
N ARG A 121 26.16 -54.31 6.23
CA ARG A 121 27.45 -54.86 5.78
C ARG A 121 28.43 -55.11 6.93
N SER A 122 28.35 -54.37 8.04
CA SER A 122 29.22 -54.57 9.20
C SER A 122 28.77 -55.71 10.13
N MET A 123 27.55 -56.22 9.95
CA MET A 123 27.00 -57.32 10.75
C MET A 123 27.21 -58.71 10.11
N GLN A 124 27.83 -58.78 8.95
CA GLN A 124 28.06 -60.03 8.19
C GLN A 124 29.53 -60.43 8.22
#